data_AF-A0A924DQ37-F1
#
_entry.id   AF-A0A924DQ37-F1
#
_cell.length_a   1.000
_cell.length_b   1.000
_cell.length_c   1.000
_cell.angle_alpha   90.00
_cell.angle_beta   90.00
_cell.angle_gamma   90.00
#
_symmetry.space_group_name_H-M   'P 1'
#
loop_
_entity.id
_entity.type
_entity.pdbx_description
1 polymer ?
#
loop_
_entity_poly.entity_id
_entity_poly.type
_entity_poly.pdbx_seq_one_letter_code
_entity_poly.pdbx_strand_id
1 'polypeptide(L)'
;MCKLIFLVTSLLITSMAMAEGPQVKITSFSYSAPSTSTIHLAELCGIVRDMTSSPTFVHVVVDQSSKNPASYNTVTGTDGKFCMTVTTYYGTAEATILH
;
A
#
# COMPACT_ATOMS: atom_id res chain seq x y z
N MET A 1 10.50 30.66 42.38
CA MET A 1 10.80 30.73 40.92
C MET A 1 10.99 29.36 40.25
N CYS A 2 10.89 28.23 40.97
CA CYS A 2 11.08 26.88 40.37
C CYS A 2 9.83 26.28 39.69
N LYS A 3 8.62 26.84 39.93
CA LYS A 3 7.36 26.30 39.41
C LYS A 3 7.07 26.65 37.94
N LEU A 4 7.68 27.70 37.41
CA LEU A 4 7.40 28.16 36.03
C LEU A 4 8.17 27.34 34.99
N ILE A 5 9.38 26.88 35.32
CA ILE A 5 10.24 26.11 34.39
C ILE A 5 9.63 24.72 34.11
N PHE A 6 9.00 24.10 35.12
CA PHE A 6 8.42 22.76 34.97
C PHE A 6 7.17 22.72 34.07
N LEU A 7 6.43 23.84 33.98
CA LEU A 7 5.22 23.94 33.16
C LEU A 7 5.53 24.14 31.67
N VAL A 8 6.66 24.76 31.35
CA VAL A 8 7.10 24.99 29.96
C VAL A 8 7.66 23.71 29.35
N THR A 9 8.32 22.85 30.11
CA THR A 9 8.89 21.59 29.61
C THR A 9 7.84 20.52 29.27
N SER A 10 6.71 20.48 29.99
CA SER A 10 5.64 19.51 29.69
C SER A 10 4.83 19.85 28.44
N LEU A 11 4.90 21.08 27.94
CA LEU A 11 4.13 21.51 26.76
C LEU A 11 4.83 21.16 25.44
N LEU A 12 6.15 20.93 25.43
CA LEU A 12 6.87 20.56 24.20
C LEU A 12 6.75 19.07 23.83
N ILE A 13 6.48 18.20 24.80
CA ILE A 13 6.50 16.73 24.60
C ILE A 13 5.23 16.24 23.86
N THR A 14 4.14 17.00 23.84
CA THR A 14 2.89 16.61 23.19
C THR A 14 2.84 16.87 21.67
N SER A 15 3.89 17.46 21.08
CA SER A 15 3.91 17.84 19.67
C SER A 15 4.30 16.71 18.70
N MET A 16 4.67 15.52 19.20
CA MET A 16 4.98 14.36 18.37
C MET A 16 3.72 13.54 18.02
N ALA A 17 2.70 14.19 17.49
CA ALA A 17 1.64 13.47 16.79
C ALA A 17 2.21 13.06 15.42
N MET A 18 2.71 11.84 15.30
CA MET A 18 3.08 11.28 14.00
C MET A 18 1.79 11.08 13.21
N ALA A 19 1.53 11.95 12.24
CA ALA A 19 0.50 11.71 11.25
C ALA A 19 0.93 10.47 10.45
N GLU A 20 0.18 9.38 10.57
CA GLU A 20 0.37 8.20 9.73
C GLU A 20 0.12 8.62 8.28
N GLY A 21 1.15 8.49 7.43
CA GLY A 21 1.02 8.77 6.01
C GLY A 21 0.11 7.74 5.32
N PRO A 22 -0.28 7.99 4.04
CA PRO A 22 -1.15 7.07 3.32
C PRO A 22 -0.54 5.66 3.27
N GLN A 23 -1.36 4.64 3.50
CA GLN A 23 -0.91 3.24 3.55
C GLN A 23 -1.66 2.39 2.54
N VAL A 24 -0.95 1.54 1.79
CA VAL A 24 -1.57 0.58 0.88
C VAL A 24 -1.72 -0.79 1.55
N LYS A 25 -2.90 -1.40 1.38
CA LYS A 25 -3.20 -2.74 1.85
C LYS A 25 -3.83 -3.56 0.74
N ILE A 26 -3.20 -4.67 0.37
CA ILE A 26 -3.79 -5.68 -0.50
C ILE A 26 -4.89 -6.39 0.29
N THR A 27 -6.10 -6.43 -0.27
CA THR A 27 -7.29 -7.02 0.38
C THR A 27 -7.69 -8.34 -0.24
N SER A 28 -7.38 -8.57 -1.51
CA SER A 28 -7.70 -9.81 -2.22
C SER A 28 -6.65 -10.15 -3.26
N PHE A 29 -6.41 -11.45 -3.42
CA PHE A 29 -5.61 -12.04 -4.50
C PHE A 29 -6.27 -13.35 -4.93
N SER A 30 -6.80 -13.41 -6.15
CA SER A 30 -7.58 -14.55 -6.65
C SER A 30 -7.18 -14.94 -8.06
N TYR A 31 -6.92 -16.23 -8.30
CA TYR A 31 -6.61 -16.72 -9.65
C TYR A 31 -7.85 -16.70 -10.55
N SER A 32 -7.71 -16.12 -11.74
CA SER A 32 -8.85 -15.91 -12.66
C SER A 32 -9.35 -17.18 -13.35
N ALA A 33 -8.55 -18.26 -13.36
CA ALA A 33 -8.94 -19.59 -13.85
C ALA A 33 -7.90 -20.67 -13.43
N PRO A 34 -8.27 -21.97 -13.42
CA PRO A 34 -7.29 -23.05 -13.37
C PRO A 34 -6.43 -23.01 -14.64
N SER A 35 -5.19 -22.55 -14.49
CA SER A 35 -4.19 -22.54 -15.55
C SER A 35 -3.47 -23.89 -15.59
N THR A 36 -3.36 -24.50 -16.76
CA THR A 36 -2.43 -25.62 -17.01
C THR A 36 -1.00 -25.13 -17.28
N SER A 37 -0.80 -23.80 -17.33
CA SER A 37 0.49 -23.15 -17.50
C SER A 37 1.11 -22.87 -16.14
N THR A 38 2.44 -22.80 -16.11
CA THR A 38 3.21 -22.29 -14.95
C THR A 38 2.98 -20.80 -14.72
N ILE A 39 2.40 -20.11 -15.71
CA ILE A 39 2.00 -18.72 -15.64
C ILE A 39 0.51 -18.66 -15.28
N HIS A 40 0.20 -17.91 -14.23
CA HIS A 40 -1.14 -17.71 -13.72
C HIS A 40 -1.56 -16.25 -13.89
N LEU A 41 -2.83 -16.04 -14.26
CA LEU A 41 -3.48 -14.74 -14.16
C LEU A 41 -4.21 -14.66 -12.83
N ALA A 42 -4.01 -13.57 -12.12
CA ALA A 42 -4.68 -13.30 -10.86
C ALA A 42 -5.29 -11.89 -10.86
N GLU A 43 -6.47 -11.77 -10.26
CA GLU A 43 -7.04 -10.50 -9.84
C GLU A 43 -6.46 -10.13 -8.48
N LEU A 44 -5.86 -8.95 -8.40
CA LEU A 44 -5.34 -8.35 -7.18
C LEU A 44 -6.13 -7.08 -6.90
N CYS A 45 -6.71 -7.01 -5.70
CA CYS A 45 -7.41 -5.82 -5.23
C CYS A 45 -6.80 -5.31 -3.92
N GLY A 46 -6.83 -4.00 -3.75
CA GLY A 46 -6.34 -3.34 -2.56
C GLY A 46 -7.06 -2.03 -2.27
N ILE A 47 -6.72 -1.47 -1.12
CA ILE A 47 -7.19 -0.18 -0.65
C ILE A 47 -5.99 0.66 -0.24
N VAL A 48 -6.04 1.95 -0.51
CA VAL A 48 -5.19 2.93 0.15
C VAL A 48 -5.99 3.53 1.30
N ARG A 49 -5.39 3.65 2.48
CA ARG A 49 -5.95 4.32 3.66
C ARG A 49 -5.34 5.71 3.79
N ASP A 50 -6.07 6.58 4.50
CA ASP A 50 -5.61 7.93 4.85
C ASP A 50 -5.22 8.75 3.60
N MET A 51 -5.98 8.55 2.53
CA MET A 51 -5.83 9.30 1.29
C MET A 51 -6.15 10.77 1.49
N THR A 52 -5.29 11.61 0.93
CA THR A 52 -5.65 12.97 0.57
C THR A 52 -6.63 12.91 -0.60
N SER A 53 -7.44 13.94 -0.81
CA SER A 53 -8.54 13.99 -1.80
C SER A 53 -8.14 13.82 -3.29
N SER A 54 -6.89 13.45 -3.57
CA SER A 54 -6.33 13.19 -4.90
C SER A 54 -6.23 11.69 -5.20
N PRO A 55 -6.40 11.26 -6.46
CA PRO A 55 -6.09 9.89 -6.87
C PRO A 55 -4.64 9.55 -6.49
N THR A 56 -4.45 8.36 -5.92
CA THR A 56 -3.12 7.87 -5.51
C THR A 56 -2.60 6.89 -6.53
N PHE A 57 -1.34 7.02 -6.92
CA PHE A 57 -0.66 6.08 -7.79
C PHE A 57 -0.07 4.95 -6.93
N VAL A 58 -0.36 3.70 -7.31
CA VAL A 58 0.11 2.51 -6.60
C VAL A 58 1.01 1.70 -7.52
N HIS A 59 2.19 1.37 -7.03
CA HIS A 59 3.13 0.46 -7.66
C HIS A 59 3.03 -0.92 -7.00
N VAL A 60 2.86 -1.97 -7.80
CA VAL A 60 2.77 -3.35 -7.34
C VAL A 60 3.89 -4.16 -7.97
N VAL A 61 4.67 -4.84 -7.16
CA VAL A 61 5.68 -5.83 -7.60
C VAL A 61 5.18 -7.22 -7.25
N VAL A 62 4.98 -8.04 -8.28
CA VAL A 62 4.53 -9.42 -8.17
C VAL A 62 5.75 -10.34 -8.25
N ASP A 63 5.79 -11.37 -7.41
CA ASP A 63 6.87 -12.35 -7.33
C ASP A 63 8.25 -11.72 -7.13
N GLN A 64 8.31 -10.71 -6.24
CA GLN A 64 9.49 -9.88 -5.99
C GLN A 64 10.75 -10.69 -5.65
N SER A 65 10.60 -11.76 -4.87
CA SER A 65 11.71 -12.64 -4.46
C SER A 65 12.08 -13.70 -5.51
N SER A 66 11.41 -13.71 -6.67
CA SER A 66 11.66 -14.67 -7.74
C SER A 66 12.74 -14.19 -8.71
N LYS A 67 13.09 -15.04 -9.69
CA LYS A 67 14.00 -14.68 -10.78
C LYS A 67 13.35 -13.78 -11.85
N ASN A 68 12.02 -13.67 -11.84
CA ASN A 68 11.23 -12.95 -12.85
C ASN A 68 10.14 -12.09 -12.18
N PRO A 69 10.52 -11.07 -11.39
CA PRO A 69 9.54 -10.16 -10.81
C PRO A 69 8.83 -9.35 -11.91
N ALA A 70 7.56 -9.02 -11.69
CA ALA A 70 6.77 -8.21 -12.61
C ALA A 70 6.22 -6.96 -11.91
N SER A 71 6.34 -5.81 -12.57
CA SER A 71 5.91 -4.52 -12.02
C SER A 71 4.67 -4.00 -12.73
N TYR A 72 3.70 -3.54 -11.95
CA TYR A 72 2.44 -2.98 -12.42
C TYR A 72 2.17 -1.65 -11.72
N ASN A 73 1.57 -0.70 -12.44
CA ASN A 73 1.11 0.56 -11.86
C ASN A 73 -0.41 0.65 -12.02
N THR A 74 -1.07 1.23 -11.03
CA THR A 74 -2.48 1.57 -11.11
C THR A 74 -2.77 2.88 -10.39
N VAL A 75 -3.99 3.35 -10.54
CA VAL A 75 -4.51 4.53 -9.86
C VAL A 75 -5.70 4.09 -9.02
N THR A 76 -5.77 4.59 -7.79
CA THR A 76 -6.93 4.35 -6.95
C THR A 76 -8.16 5.10 -7.47
N GLY A 77 -9.33 4.50 -7.31
CA GLY A 77 -10.60 5.22 -7.44
C GLY A 77 -10.76 6.31 -6.38
N THR A 78 -11.82 7.10 -6.48
CA THR A 78 -12.17 8.14 -5.49
C THR A 78 -12.51 7.58 -4.11
N ASP A 79 -12.88 6.30 -4.04
CA ASP A 79 -13.11 5.56 -2.80
C ASP A 79 -11.83 4.89 -2.26
N GLY A 80 -10.70 5.14 -2.91
CA GLY A 80 -9.41 4.64 -2.50
C GLY A 80 -9.10 3.20 -2.86
N LYS A 81 -10.00 2.54 -3.59
CA LYS A 81 -9.84 1.14 -3.97
C LYS A 81 -9.18 1.03 -5.33
N PHE A 82 -8.50 -0.09 -5.55
CA PHE A 82 -8.02 -0.48 -6.86
C PHE A 82 -8.17 -2.00 -7.03
N CYS A 83 -8.38 -2.42 -8.27
CA CYS A 83 -8.25 -3.81 -8.69
C CYS A 83 -7.49 -3.83 -10.01
N MET A 84 -6.65 -4.85 -10.19
CA MET A 84 -5.89 -5.07 -11.41
C MET A 84 -5.73 -6.56 -11.69
N THR A 85 -5.56 -6.90 -12.96
CA THR A 85 -5.12 -8.25 -13.36
C THR A 85 -3.60 -8.26 -13.45
N VAL A 86 -2.97 -9.22 -12.79
CA VAL A 86 -1.53 -9.43 -12.80
C VAL A 86 -1.20 -10.84 -13.29
N THR A 87 -0.01 -10.96 -13.84
CA THR A 87 0.60 -12.27 -14.15
C THR A 87 1.54 -12.66 -13.03
N THR A 88 1.44 -13.90 -12.55
CA THR A 88 2.23 -14.43 -11.44
C THR A 88 2.59 -15.91 -11.65
N TYR A 89 3.66 -16.33 -11.00
CA TYR A 89 4.10 -17.73 -10.87
C TYR A 89 3.88 -18.27 -9.45
N TYR A 90 4.12 -17.44 -8.43
CA TYR A 90 4.12 -17.89 -7.03
C TYR A 90 2.99 -17.28 -6.18
N GLY A 91 2.27 -16.30 -6.71
CA GLY A 91 1.14 -15.66 -6.05
C GLY A 91 1.54 -14.70 -4.93
N THR A 92 2.70 -14.07 -5.03
CA THR A 92 3.16 -13.07 -4.06
C THR A 92 3.13 -11.68 -4.66
N ALA A 93 2.75 -10.67 -3.87
CA ALA A 93 2.70 -9.29 -4.33
C ALA A 93 2.99 -8.32 -3.19
N GLU A 94 3.79 -7.28 -3.48
CA GLU A 94 4.05 -6.15 -2.61
C GLU A 94 3.54 -4.88 -3.29
N ALA A 95 2.86 -4.02 -2.54
CA ALA A 95 2.33 -2.76 -3.04
C ALA A 95 2.97 -1.60 -2.29
N THR A 96 3.28 -0.52 -3.02
CA THR A 96 3.80 0.73 -2.49
C THR A 96 3.08 1.90 -3.14
N ILE A 97 3.00 3.02 -2.43
CA ILE A 97 2.45 4.26 -2.98
C ILE A 97 3.58 5.01 -3.68
N LEU A 98 3.31 5.48 -4.89
CA LEU A 98 4.21 6.35 -5.63
C LEU A 98 3.94 7.81 -5.20
N HIS A 99 5.00 8.49 -4.74
CA HIS A 99 4.97 9.89 -4.33
C HIS A 99 5.34 10.84 -5.49
#